data_AF-A0A2V8W3R0-F1
#
_entry.id   AF-A0A2V8W3R0-F1
#
_cell.length_a   1.000
_cell.length_b   1.000
_cell.length_c   1.000
_cell.angle_alpha   90.00
_cell.angle_beta   90.00
_cell.angle_gamma   90.00
#
_symmetry.space_group_name_H-M   'P 1'
#
loop_
_entity.id
_entity.type
_entity.pdbx_description
1 polymer ?
#
loop_
_entity_poly.entity_id
_entity_poly.type
_entity_poly.pdbx_seq_one_letter_code
_entity_poly.pdbx_strand_id
1 'polypeptide(L)'
;MRRSFAVLLCSVSLLANPAFGQSVAIAPVRVAAGVVLKFHLQTRLNQTSGDAVDALPKGTVLEVRMLDSVDSDSDRDGTEFHGTLVVPLVSGGEVIIRSEAEVRGLLVLLRSKTHPEGFRYELL
;
A
#
# COMPACT_ATOMS: atom_id res chain seq x y z
N MET A 1 -65.68 -7.16 -31.96
CA MET A 1 -64.57 -8.15 -32.01
C MET A 1 -63.28 -7.47 -32.43
N ARG A 2 -62.18 -7.85 -31.77
CA ARG A 2 -60.75 -7.49 -31.99
C ARG A 2 -60.34 -6.03 -31.83
N ARG A 3 -59.88 -5.69 -30.63
CA ARG A 3 -59.00 -4.56 -30.34
C ARG A 3 -57.73 -5.06 -29.65
N SER A 4 -56.60 -4.65 -30.24
CA SER A 4 -55.33 -4.34 -29.58
C SER A 4 -54.53 -5.50 -28.96
N PHE A 5 -53.63 -6.03 -29.79
CA PHE A 5 -52.37 -6.66 -29.39
C PHE A 5 -51.49 -5.69 -28.58
N ALA A 6 -50.63 -6.28 -27.73
CA ALA A 6 -49.44 -5.68 -27.12
C ALA A 6 -49.63 -4.68 -25.96
N VAL A 7 -50.08 -5.17 -24.80
CA VAL A 7 -49.67 -4.60 -23.49
C VAL A 7 -49.50 -5.75 -22.48
N LEU A 8 -48.55 -6.62 -22.76
CA LEU A 8 -48.06 -7.64 -21.83
C LEU A 8 -46.55 -7.58 -21.99
N LEU A 9 -45.82 -7.44 -20.88
CA LEU A 9 -44.36 -7.25 -20.75
C LEU A 9 -43.89 -5.79 -20.66
N CYS A 10 -44.13 -5.10 -19.54
CA CYS A 10 -43.25 -3.99 -19.14
C CYS A 10 -43.23 -3.61 -17.65
N SER A 11 -43.64 -4.48 -16.72
CA SER A 11 -43.68 -4.09 -15.30
C SER A 11 -43.34 -5.22 -14.32
N VAL A 12 -42.39 -6.09 -14.66
CA VAL A 12 -41.81 -7.11 -13.74
C VAL A 12 -40.31 -6.87 -13.50
N SER A 13 -39.84 -5.62 -13.56
CA SER A 13 -38.42 -5.28 -13.34
C SER A 13 -38.16 -4.45 -12.07
N LEU A 14 -39.11 -4.39 -11.13
CA LEU A 14 -38.94 -3.65 -9.86
C LEU A 14 -38.32 -4.47 -8.72
N LEU A 15 -37.84 -5.68 -8.97
CA LEU A 15 -36.90 -6.35 -8.06
C LEU A 15 -35.48 -6.14 -8.57
N ALA A 16 -35.08 -4.87 -8.65
CA ALA A 16 -33.68 -4.52 -8.61
C ALA A 16 -33.19 -4.93 -7.22
N ASN A 17 -32.64 -6.14 -7.11
CA ASN A 17 -31.74 -6.45 -6.01
C ASN A 17 -30.74 -5.30 -5.97
N PRO A 18 -30.61 -4.53 -4.87
CA PRO A 18 -29.40 -3.79 -4.70
C PRO A 18 -28.32 -4.87 -4.68
N ALA A 19 -27.56 -4.97 -5.77
CA ALA A 19 -26.24 -5.54 -5.70
C ALA A 19 -25.50 -4.61 -4.74
N PHE A 20 -25.65 -4.87 -3.43
CA PHE A 20 -24.82 -4.32 -2.39
C PHE A 20 -23.42 -4.65 -2.88
N GLY A 21 -22.74 -3.64 -3.43
CA GLY A 21 -21.36 -3.75 -3.82
C GLY A 21 -20.67 -4.38 -2.62
N GLN A 22 -20.12 -5.57 -2.81
CA GLN A 22 -19.42 -6.26 -1.73
C GLN A 22 -18.39 -5.27 -1.22
N SER A 23 -18.62 -4.70 -0.03
CA SER A 23 -17.58 -3.95 0.64
C SER A 23 -16.50 -4.98 0.89
N VAL A 24 -15.44 -4.95 0.09
CA VAL A 24 -14.27 -5.76 0.35
C VAL A 24 -13.79 -5.29 1.72
N ALA A 25 -14.14 -6.04 2.76
CA ALA A 25 -13.68 -5.77 4.10
C ALA A 25 -12.18 -6.09 4.09
N ILE A 26 -11.36 -5.07 3.85
CA ILE A 26 -9.91 -5.18 3.92
C ILE A 26 -9.58 -5.44 5.39
N ALA A 27 -9.10 -6.65 5.69
CA ALA A 27 -8.69 -7.00 7.03
C ALA A 27 -7.60 -6.03 7.51
N PRO A 28 -7.63 -5.57 8.78
CA PRO A 28 -6.58 -4.73 9.30
C PRO A 28 -5.22 -5.42 9.27
N VAL A 29 -4.20 -4.66 8.88
CA VAL A 29 -2.79 -5.04 9.01
C VAL A 29 -2.37 -4.78 10.44
N ARG A 30 -1.88 -5.83 11.11
CA ARG A 30 -1.32 -5.77 12.46
C ARG A 30 0.06 -6.36 12.47
N VAL A 31 1.04 -5.59 12.94
CA VAL A 31 2.44 -5.98 13.00
C VAL A 31 2.95 -5.65 14.39
N ALA A 32 3.50 -6.65 15.08
CA ALA A 32 4.12 -6.44 16.37
C ALA A 32 5.57 -5.96 16.23
N ALA A 33 6.07 -5.27 17.25
CA ALA A 33 7.49 -4.99 17.37
C ALA A 33 8.32 -6.29 17.34
N GLY A 34 9.50 -6.23 16.74
CA GLY A 34 10.42 -7.36 16.54
C GLY A 34 10.14 -8.21 15.30
N VAL A 35 8.95 -8.10 14.68
CA VAL A 35 8.61 -8.81 13.44
C VAL A 35 9.45 -8.29 12.29
N VAL A 36 9.91 -9.19 11.41
CA VAL A 36 10.62 -8.81 10.18
C VAL A 36 9.62 -8.75 9.03
N LEU A 37 9.53 -7.60 8.37
CA LEU A 37 8.73 -7.39 7.18
C LEU A 37 9.62 -7.28 5.94
N LYS A 38 9.05 -7.63 4.79
CA LYS A 38 9.66 -7.46 3.46
C LYS A 38 9.00 -6.29 2.74
N PHE A 39 9.75 -5.22 2.55
CA PHE A 39 9.31 -4.05 1.80
C PHE A 39 9.87 -4.09 0.39
N HIS A 40 9.00 -3.94 -0.61
CA HIS A 40 9.40 -3.86 -2.01
C HIS A 40 9.47 -2.41 -2.46
N LEU A 41 10.63 -1.97 -2.95
CA LEU A 41 10.79 -0.63 -3.51
C LEU A 41 9.90 -0.47 -4.75
N GLN A 42 8.94 0.45 -4.72
CA GLN A 42 7.94 0.61 -5.80
C GLN A 42 8.32 1.65 -6.87
N THR A 43 9.07 2.70 -6.51
CA THR A 43 9.49 3.76 -7.43
C THR A 43 10.99 3.97 -7.34
N ARG A 44 11.59 4.45 -8.44
CA ARG A 44 12.96 4.95 -8.41
C ARG A 44 12.92 6.27 -7.65
N LEU A 45 13.63 6.33 -6.52
CA LEU A 45 14.02 7.61 -5.95
C LEU A 45 14.79 8.39 -7.03
N ASN A 46 14.74 9.72 -7.01
CA ASN A 46 15.21 10.56 -8.11
C ASN A 46 16.68 10.27 -8.48
N GLN A 47 16.90 9.50 -9.55
CA GLN A 47 18.22 9.03 -10.00
C GLN A 47 19.21 10.15 -10.37
N THR A 48 18.77 11.40 -10.34
CA THR A 48 19.54 12.59 -10.71
C THR A 48 20.48 13.09 -9.61
N SER A 49 20.37 12.60 -8.37
CA SER A 49 21.17 13.11 -7.23
C SER A 49 22.59 12.54 -7.15
N GLY A 50 22.86 11.39 -7.79
CA GLY A 50 24.12 10.66 -7.64
C GLY A 50 24.21 9.82 -6.35
N ASP A 51 23.15 9.75 -5.53
CA ASP A 51 23.09 8.82 -4.39
C ASP A 51 22.91 7.38 -4.88
N ALA A 52 23.73 6.46 -4.38
CA ALA A 52 23.66 5.05 -4.72
C ALA A 52 22.34 4.40 -4.27
N VAL A 53 21.69 4.95 -3.23
CA VAL A 53 20.34 4.55 -2.79
C VAL A 53 19.30 4.88 -3.86
N ASP A 54 19.47 5.99 -4.59
CA ASP A 54 18.54 6.41 -5.64
C ASP A 54 18.65 5.53 -6.90
N ALA A 55 19.78 4.86 -7.07
CA ALA A 55 20.01 3.91 -8.14
C ALA A 55 19.37 2.52 -7.89
N LEU A 56 18.80 2.28 -6.70
CA LEU A 56 18.21 0.98 -6.38
C LEU A 56 17.09 0.58 -7.37
N PRO A 57 17.12 -0.64 -7.92
CA PRO A 57 16.08 -1.10 -8.82
C PRO A 57 14.71 -1.19 -8.15
N LYS A 58 13.64 -0.84 -8.88
CA LYS A 58 12.27 -1.21 -8.50
C LYS A 58 12.21 -2.71 -8.21
N GLY A 59 11.54 -3.08 -7.13
CA GLY A 59 11.42 -4.45 -6.66
C GLY A 59 12.53 -4.88 -5.70
N THR A 60 13.55 -4.05 -5.45
CA THR A 60 14.52 -4.28 -4.38
C THR A 60 13.78 -4.54 -3.07
N VAL A 61 14.15 -5.62 -2.40
CA VAL A 61 13.53 -6.06 -1.15
C VAL A 61 14.36 -5.56 0.02
N LEU A 62 13.72 -4.84 0.94
CA LEU A 62 14.28 -4.46 2.23
C LEU A 62 13.67 -5.36 3.29
N GLU A 63 14.50 -6.11 3.99
CA GLU A 63 14.07 -6.87 5.17
C GLU A 63 14.25 -5.98 6.40
N VAL A 64 13.15 -5.58 7.01
CA VAL A 64 13.14 -4.59 8.10
C VAL A 64 12.55 -5.23 9.33
N ARG A 65 13.31 -5.24 10.42
CA ARG A 65 12.81 -5.57 11.75
C ARG A 65 12.09 -4.36 12.31
N MET A 66 10.79 -4.51 12.56
CA MET A 66 9.99 -3.44 13.14
C MET A 66 10.43 -3.18 14.58
N LEU A 67 10.62 -1.91 14.94
CA LEU A 67 10.86 -1.48 16.31
C LEU A 67 9.55 -1.12 17.01
N ASP A 68 8.61 -0.56 16.25
CA ASP A 68 7.27 -0.21 16.71
C ASP A 68 6.24 -1.25 16.28
N SER A 69 5.14 -1.35 17.02
CA SER A 69 3.94 -2.04 16.54
C SER A 69 3.13 -1.14 15.61
N VAL A 70 2.49 -1.72 14.60
CA VAL A 70 1.57 -1.04 13.68
C VAL A 70 0.25 -1.77 13.66
N ASP A 71 -0.87 -1.07 13.85
CA ASP A 71 -2.23 -1.58 13.66
C ASP A 71 -3.04 -0.61 12.81
N SER A 72 -3.32 -0.99 11.56
CA SER A 72 -4.06 -0.15 10.60
C SER A 72 -5.53 0.13 10.97
N ASP A 73 -6.06 -0.49 12.03
CA ASP A 73 -7.41 -0.24 12.54
C ASP A 73 -7.43 0.93 13.53
N SER A 74 -6.37 1.07 14.34
CA SER A 74 -6.24 2.12 15.35
C SER A 74 -5.32 3.26 14.93
N ASP A 75 -4.27 2.95 14.17
CA ASP A 75 -3.29 3.91 13.73
C ASP A 75 -3.81 4.72 12.56
N ARG A 76 -3.46 6.01 12.56
CA ARG A 76 -3.92 6.94 11.54
C ARG A 76 -3.09 6.80 10.28
N ASP A 77 -3.67 7.18 9.15
CA ASP A 77 -2.90 7.38 7.92
C ASP A 77 -1.79 8.42 8.18
N GLY A 78 -0.57 8.11 7.75
CA GLY A 78 0.62 8.90 8.02
C GLY A 78 1.24 8.70 9.41
N THR A 79 0.78 7.73 10.22
CA THR A 79 1.51 7.37 11.46
C THR A 79 2.93 6.92 11.12
N GLU A 80 3.93 7.54 11.74
CA GLU A 80 5.33 7.11 11.64
C GLU A 80 5.55 5.76 12.32
N PHE A 81 6.42 4.94 11.74
CA PHE A 81 6.95 3.74 12.36
C PHE A 81 8.47 3.64 12.14
N HIS A 82 9.14 2.99 13.08
CA HIS A 82 10.58 2.76 13.05
C HIS A 82 10.91 1.28 12.88
N GLY A 83 12.06 1.01 12.27
CA GLY A 83 12.59 -0.31 12.05
C GLY A 83 14.12 -0.28 11.92
N THR A 84 14.73 -1.46 11.86
CA THR A 84 16.14 -1.61 11.46
C THR A 84 16.27 -2.56 10.29
N LEU A 85 17.19 -2.27 9.39
CA LEU A 85 17.49 -3.12 8.25
C LEU A 85 18.20 -4.40 8.72
N VAL A 86 17.66 -5.58 8.41
CA VAL A 86 18.19 -6.86 8.87
C VAL A 86 19.45 -7.28 8.11
N VAL A 87 19.49 -7.02 6.80
CA VAL A 87 20.59 -7.40 5.91
C VAL A 87 21.13 -6.18 5.17
N PRO A 88 22.44 -6.03 4.96
CA PRO A 88 22.97 -4.88 4.23
C PRO A 88 22.42 -4.83 2.79
N LEU A 89 22.16 -3.63 2.29
CA LEU A 89 21.87 -3.43 0.87
C LEU A 89 23.17 -3.31 0.09
N VAL A 90 23.27 -4.09 -0.97
CA VAL A 90 24.44 -4.15 -1.85
C VAL A 90 24.02 -3.74 -3.27
N SER A 91 24.79 -2.83 -3.86
CA SER A 91 24.62 -2.41 -5.26
C SER A 91 25.99 -2.36 -5.93
N GLY A 92 26.11 -2.93 -7.14
CA GLY A 92 27.40 -2.99 -7.84
C GLY A 92 28.52 -3.73 -7.11
N GLY A 93 28.18 -4.60 -6.13
CA GLY A 93 29.16 -5.29 -5.28
C GLY A 93 29.62 -4.49 -4.05
N GLU A 94 29.13 -3.27 -3.87
CA GLU A 94 29.42 -2.42 -2.72
C GLU A 94 28.25 -2.35 -1.74
N VAL A 95 28.53 -2.32 -0.45
CA VAL A 95 27.52 -2.10 0.60
C VAL A 95 27.13 -0.62 0.60
N ILE A 96 25.91 -0.32 0.16
CA ILE A 96 25.37 1.04 0.10
C ILE A 96 24.58 1.42 1.35
N ILE A 97 23.97 0.44 2.02
CA ILE A 97 23.32 0.62 3.33
C ILE A 97 23.73 -0.55 4.23
N ARG A 98 24.26 -0.25 5.42
CA ARG A 98 24.67 -1.28 6.38
C ARG A 98 23.47 -1.94 7.04
N SER A 99 23.64 -3.18 7.50
CA SER A 99 22.70 -3.78 8.44
C SER A 99 22.58 -2.92 9.71
N GLU A 100 21.44 -3.02 10.38
CA GLU A 100 21.02 -2.22 11.52
C GLU A 100 20.86 -0.72 11.23
N ALA A 101 20.93 -0.31 9.96
CA ALA A 101 20.55 1.04 9.57
C ALA A 101 19.08 1.30 9.95
N GLU A 102 18.82 2.48 10.52
CA GLU A 102 17.48 2.91 10.89
C GLU A 102 16.60 3.06 9.65
N VAL A 103 15.39 2.53 9.75
CA VAL A 103 14.33 2.69 8.77
C VAL A 103 13.21 3.47 9.42
N ARG A 104 12.88 4.62 8.82
CA ARG A 104 11.71 5.42 9.19
C ARG A 104 10.70 5.33 8.07
N GLY A 105 9.47 4.97 8.41
CA GLY A 105 8.39 4.78 7.45
C GLY A 105 7.09 5.44 7.89
N LEU A 106 6.15 5.52 6.97
CA LEU A 106 4.80 6.01 7.23
C LEU A 106 3.80 4.92 6.89
N LEU A 107 2.83 4.69 7.77
CA LEU A 107 1.67 3.86 7.48
C LEU A 107 0.78 4.57 6.46
N VAL A 108 0.51 3.91 5.34
CA VAL A 108 -0.32 4.46 4.26
C VAL A 108 -1.56 3.59 4.07
N LEU A 109 -2.73 4.17 4.29
CA LEU A 109 -4.01 3.49 4.15
C LEU A 109 -4.63 3.78 2.78
N LEU A 110 -4.74 2.73 1.93
CA LEU A 110 -5.35 2.80 0.59
C LEU A 110 -6.84 3.18 0.58
N ARG A 111 -7.44 3.47 1.74
CA ARG A 111 -8.83 3.92 1.89
C ARG A 111 -9.00 5.42 1.53
N SER A 112 -7.90 6.15 1.42
CA SER A 112 -7.90 7.55 0.98
C SER A 112 -8.25 7.63 -0.51
N LYS A 113 -9.42 8.20 -0.84
CA LYS A 113 -9.89 8.47 -2.23
C LYS A 113 -8.89 9.32 -3.06
N THR A 114 -7.85 9.85 -2.42
CA THR A 114 -6.81 10.71 -2.99
C THR A 114 -5.44 10.06 -2.98
N HIS A 115 -5.33 8.72 -3.07
CA HIS A 115 -4.04 8.06 -3.27
C HIS A 115 -3.78 7.78 -4.77
N PRO A 116 -3.33 8.78 -5.57
CA PRO A 116 -2.94 8.53 -6.95
C PRO A 116 -1.71 7.61 -6.99
N GLU A 117 -1.63 6.78 -8.03
CA GLU A 117 -0.37 6.12 -8.35
C GLU A 117 0.75 7.17 -8.44
N GLY A 118 1.84 6.97 -7.69
CA GLY A 118 2.97 7.91 -7.64
C GLY A 118 2.89 9.01 -6.58
N PHE A 119 2.01 8.90 -5.58
CA PHE A 119 1.99 9.83 -4.44
C PHE A 119 3.33 9.82 -3.68
N ARG A 120 3.95 10.99 -3.54
CA ARG A 120 5.23 11.20 -2.84
C ARG A 120 4.93 11.86 -1.50
N TYR A 121 5.24 11.18 -0.40
CA TYR A 121 5.28 11.83 0.91
C TYR A 121 6.52 12.73 0.93
N GLU A 122 6.30 14.05 0.99
CA GLU A 122 7.36 14.99 1.31
C GLU A 122 7.52 14.97 2.83
N LEU A 123 8.52 14.23 3.31
CA LEU A 123 8.99 14.37 4.68
C LEU A 123 9.58 15.78 4.79
N LEU A 124 8.94 16.64 5.59
CA LEU A 124 9.40 18.00 5.90
C LEU A 124 10.72 17.98 6.67
#